data_AF-A0A261C3R5-F1
#
_entry.id   AF-A0A261C3R5-F1
#
_cell.length_a   1.000
_cell.length_b   1.000
_cell.length_c   1.000
_cell.angle_alpha   90.00
_cell.angle_beta   90.00
_cell.angle_gamma   90.00
#
_symmetry.space_group_name_H-M   'P 1'
#
loop_
_entity.id
_entity.type
_entity.pdbx_description
1 polymer ?
#
loop_
_entity_poly.entity_id
_entity_poly.type
_entity_poly.pdbx_seq_one_letter_code
_entity_poly.pdbx_strand_id
1 'polypeptide(L)'
;MVGREGPIPNNVVSLTGYCILRHLLWIHVACDVGKDYMSFIAYWGYTAGYDVYEYGDDVTTYYRDERVLMMCNHQSTADVPTLMTVLQNKGVASRKTLWLMDVMFRWTPFGIIGNNHGDYFIQQGKATRDKELIRLKKHLHDVFWDRDRRWVILFPEGGFYYKRVESSQSYGKKNGFPHLLYTTLPRMGAVKAILEEVGPRVSQDDDEPRERSNSKLKLLKDTVGAIREKKYVKGG
;
A
#
# COMPACT_ATOMS: atom_id res chain seq x y z
N MET A 1 14.49 20.98 16.86
CA MET A 1 15.02 20.79 18.23
C MET A 1 14.90 19.32 18.59
N VAL A 2 15.86 18.75 19.32
CA VAL A 2 15.85 17.33 19.69
C VAL A 2 14.86 17.11 20.84
N GLY A 3 13.80 16.33 20.59
CA GLY A 3 12.81 15.92 21.61
C GLY A 3 13.31 14.71 22.40
N ARG A 4 13.08 14.70 23.72
CA ARG A 4 13.61 13.70 24.64
C ARG A 4 12.90 12.35 24.48
N GLU A 5 13.67 11.27 24.53
CA GLU A 5 13.15 9.90 24.64
C GLU A 5 12.52 9.69 26.03
N GLY A 6 11.19 9.62 26.07
CA GLY A 6 10.45 9.04 27.21
C GLY A 6 10.09 7.58 26.92
N PRO A 7 9.76 6.77 27.93
CA PRO A 7 9.28 5.42 27.71
C PRO A 7 7.99 5.43 26.89
N ILE A 8 7.98 4.65 25.82
CA ILE A 8 6.84 4.51 24.91
C ILE A 8 5.66 3.87 25.68
N PRO A 9 4.46 4.49 25.70
CA PRO A 9 3.28 3.93 26.37
C PRO A 9 2.89 2.54 25.85
N ASN A 10 2.35 1.70 26.74
CA ASN A 10 1.99 0.30 26.43
C ASN A 10 0.89 0.14 25.34
N ASN A 11 0.22 1.22 24.95
CA ASN A 11 -0.77 1.28 23.87
C ASN A 11 -0.21 1.83 22.55
N VAL A 12 1.11 2.01 22.41
CA VAL A 12 1.73 2.49 21.16
C VAL A 12 2.18 1.34 20.25
N VAL A 13 1.60 1.31 19.05
CA VAL A 13 2.18 0.60 17.90
C VAL A 13 3.12 1.56 17.17
N SER A 14 4.39 1.16 17.02
CA SER A 14 5.43 1.92 16.32
C SER A 14 5.81 1.24 15.00
N LEU A 15 5.75 1.99 13.90
CA LEU A 15 6.09 1.51 12.56
C LEU A 15 7.22 2.36 11.96
N THR A 16 8.31 1.69 11.57
CA THR A 16 9.41 2.32 10.83
C THR A 16 9.19 2.03 9.34
N GLY A 17 9.03 3.08 8.54
CA GLY A 17 8.65 2.99 7.13
C GLY A 17 9.74 3.54 6.20
N TYR A 18 10.29 2.72 5.33
CA TYR A 18 11.34 3.14 4.40
C TYR A 18 10.73 3.36 3.00
N CYS A 19 10.83 4.59 2.47
CA CYS A 19 10.51 4.86 1.07
C CYS A 19 11.76 4.58 0.23
N ILE A 20 11.75 3.52 -0.58
CA ILE A 20 12.93 3.22 -1.43
C ILE A 20 13.12 4.26 -2.53
N LEU A 21 12.04 4.93 -2.98
CA LEU A 21 12.09 5.84 -4.12
C LEU A 21 12.46 7.28 -3.73
N ARG A 22 12.42 7.64 -2.43
CA ARG A 22 13.23 8.71 -1.81
C ARG A 22 13.20 8.63 -0.27
N HIS A 23 14.31 8.15 0.30
CA HIS A 23 14.76 8.21 1.71
C HIS A 23 13.85 7.70 2.87
N LEU A 24 14.45 7.66 4.07
CA LEU A 24 13.92 7.07 5.31
C LEU A 24 12.72 7.84 5.88
N LEU A 25 11.76 7.12 6.49
CA LEU A 25 10.63 7.72 7.21
C LEU A 25 10.32 6.96 8.53
N TRP A 26 9.68 7.62 9.47
CA TRP A 26 9.32 7.08 10.79
C TRP A 26 7.87 7.47 11.10
N ILE A 27 6.99 6.51 11.38
CA ILE A 27 5.53 6.75 11.31
C ILE A 27 4.81 6.29 12.57
N HIS A 28 3.96 7.18 13.08
CA HIS A 28 3.03 6.97 14.17
C HIS A 28 1.92 8.05 14.00
N VAL A 29 0.89 7.83 13.16
CA VAL A 29 -0.01 8.88 12.56
C VAL A 29 -1.53 8.72 12.79
N ALA A 30 -2.19 9.77 13.27
CA ALA A 30 -3.59 10.00 13.68
C ALA A 30 -4.64 9.87 12.58
N CYS A 31 -5.92 10.13 12.90
CA CYS A 31 -6.98 10.41 11.91
C CYS A 31 -8.33 10.82 12.53
N ASP A 32 -9.06 11.66 11.79
CA ASP A 32 -10.53 11.81 11.90
C ASP A 32 -11.19 11.30 10.59
N VAL A 33 -12.38 10.71 10.66
CA VAL A 33 -12.78 9.61 9.75
C VAL A 33 -13.61 10.05 8.53
N GLY A 34 -13.23 9.63 7.30
CA GLY A 34 -14.11 9.83 6.13
C GLY A 34 -13.81 9.16 4.77
N LYS A 35 -14.91 8.74 4.11
CA LYS A 35 -15.13 8.66 2.64
C LYS A 35 -14.42 7.58 1.78
N ASP A 36 -13.92 6.48 2.32
CA ASP A 36 -13.40 5.36 1.53
C ASP A 36 -13.78 4.00 2.14
N TYR A 37 -13.84 2.92 1.35
CA TYR A 37 -14.13 1.57 1.87
C TYR A 37 -13.09 1.10 2.90
N MET A 38 -11.85 1.60 2.79
CA MET A 38 -10.80 1.36 3.79
C MET A 38 -11.08 2.01 5.15
N SER A 39 -11.94 3.03 5.23
CA SER A 39 -12.22 3.70 6.51
C SER A 39 -12.88 2.77 7.52
N PHE A 40 -13.59 1.71 7.06
CA PHE A 40 -14.14 0.68 7.94
C PHE A 40 -13.06 -0.08 8.72
N ILE A 41 -11.93 -0.41 8.07
CA ILE A 41 -10.79 -1.09 8.70
C ILE A 41 -9.98 -0.10 9.55
N ALA A 42 -9.72 1.09 9.01
CA ALA A 42 -9.01 2.16 9.72
C ALA A 42 -9.67 2.49 11.08
N TYR A 43 -11.01 2.51 11.13
CA TYR A 43 -11.79 2.81 12.32
C TYR A 43 -11.61 1.80 13.47
N TRP A 44 -11.12 0.58 13.19
CA TRP A 44 -10.93 -0.44 14.23
C TRP A 44 -9.96 -0.01 15.34
N GLY A 45 -8.87 0.70 14.97
CA GLY A 45 -7.92 1.24 15.95
C GLY A 45 -8.59 2.22 16.91
N TYR A 46 -9.34 3.18 16.36
CA TYR A 46 -10.10 4.15 17.13
C TYR A 46 -11.13 3.47 18.06
N THR A 47 -11.91 2.51 17.56
CA THR A 47 -12.89 1.78 18.41
C THR A 47 -12.27 0.93 19.51
N ALA A 48 -10.99 0.58 19.38
CA ALA A 48 -10.23 -0.13 20.40
C ALA A 48 -9.44 0.81 21.33
N GLY A 49 -9.66 2.13 21.23
CA GLY A 49 -9.05 3.14 22.11
C GLY A 49 -7.60 3.50 21.75
N TYR A 50 -7.17 3.23 20.51
CA TYR A 50 -5.85 3.60 20.03
C TYR A 50 -5.86 4.97 19.34
N ASP A 51 -5.15 5.91 19.96
CA ASP A 51 -4.59 7.05 19.25
C ASP A 51 -3.35 6.63 18.46
N VAL A 52 -3.08 7.43 17.44
CA VAL A 52 -1.93 7.40 16.55
C VAL A 52 -1.62 8.92 16.29
N TYR A 53 -0.41 9.44 15.95
CA TYR A 53 -0.10 10.92 15.98
C TYR A 53 0.34 11.62 14.65
N GLU A 54 1.61 11.99 14.35
CA GLU A 54 2.25 12.05 12.99
C GLU A 54 3.66 12.67 13.06
N TYR A 55 4.68 12.03 12.47
CA TYR A 55 6.07 12.52 12.48
C TYR A 55 6.84 12.20 11.18
N GLY A 56 7.92 12.95 10.93
CA GLY A 56 8.73 12.84 9.72
C GLY A 56 8.27 13.77 8.58
N ASP A 57 8.70 13.45 7.35
CA ASP A 57 8.42 14.25 6.16
C ASP A 57 6.95 14.09 5.70
N ASP A 58 6.34 15.18 5.24
CA ASP A 58 4.99 15.11 4.67
C ASP A 58 4.99 14.52 3.26
N VAL A 59 4.71 13.23 3.20
CA VAL A 59 4.55 12.46 1.96
C VAL A 59 3.19 12.67 1.26
N THR A 60 2.34 13.59 1.73
CA THR A 60 0.97 13.77 1.19
C THR A 60 0.96 14.17 -0.29
N THR A 61 1.98 14.84 -0.84
CA THR A 61 2.00 15.17 -2.27
C THR A 61 2.34 13.98 -3.17
N TYR A 62 3.09 12.99 -2.68
CA TYR A 62 3.70 11.95 -3.53
C TYR A 62 2.69 11.04 -4.23
N TYR A 63 1.42 10.99 -3.81
CA TYR A 63 0.38 10.26 -4.57
C TYR A 63 0.00 10.93 -5.90
N ARG A 64 0.37 12.21 -6.11
CA ARG A 64 0.13 12.94 -7.36
C ARG A 64 1.28 12.74 -8.33
N ASP A 65 2.47 13.03 -7.85
CA ASP A 65 3.62 13.35 -8.69
C ASP A 65 4.53 12.13 -8.88
N GLU A 66 4.61 11.25 -7.88
CA GLU A 66 5.56 10.13 -7.83
C GLU A 66 4.89 8.76 -7.83
N ARG A 67 5.71 7.72 -7.96
CA ARG A 67 5.37 6.34 -7.59
C ARG A 67 6.21 5.96 -6.38
N VAL A 68 5.60 5.33 -5.39
CA VAL A 68 6.16 5.11 -4.06
C VAL A 68 6.12 3.63 -3.74
N LEU A 69 7.27 3.05 -3.43
CA LEU A 69 7.36 1.78 -2.73
C LEU A 69 7.64 2.06 -1.25
N MET A 70 6.61 1.86 -0.43
CA MET A 70 6.64 2.05 1.01
C MET A 70 6.81 0.71 1.70
N MET A 71 7.91 0.54 2.42
CA MET A 71 8.20 -0.68 3.18
C MET A 71 8.12 -0.39 4.68
N CYS A 72 7.10 -0.91 5.35
CA CYS A 72 6.99 -0.80 6.81
C CYS A 72 7.47 -2.09 7.47
N ASN A 73 8.09 -2.01 8.65
CA ASN A 73 8.30 -3.21 9.47
C ASN A 73 6.95 -3.81 9.92
N HIS A 74 6.88 -5.13 10.10
CA HIS A 74 5.64 -5.81 10.50
C HIS A 74 5.69 -6.28 11.96
N GLN A 75 5.09 -5.55 12.90
CA GLN A 75 4.99 -5.99 14.30
C GLN A 75 3.73 -6.85 14.54
N SER A 76 2.61 -6.51 13.92
CA SER A 76 1.29 -7.07 14.29
C SER A 76 0.28 -7.05 13.14
N THR A 77 -0.90 -7.64 13.33
CA THR A 77 -2.02 -7.45 12.40
C THR A 77 -2.63 -6.05 12.45
N ALA A 78 -2.38 -5.26 13.52
CA ALA A 78 -2.88 -3.90 13.66
C ALA A 78 -2.15 -2.91 12.73
N ASP A 79 -0.96 -3.27 12.24
CA ASP A 79 -0.15 -2.41 11.37
C ASP A 79 -0.88 -2.00 10.08
N VAL A 80 -1.70 -2.89 9.51
CA VAL A 80 -2.48 -2.61 8.29
C VAL A 80 -3.62 -1.62 8.57
N PRO A 81 -4.51 -1.81 9.57
CA PRO A 81 -5.42 -0.76 10.03
C PRO A 81 -4.73 0.57 10.33
N THR A 82 -3.62 0.57 11.07
CA THR A 82 -2.85 1.79 11.38
C THR A 82 -2.42 2.51 10.11
N LEU A 83 -1.85 1.79 9.14
CA LEU A 83 -1.42 2.37 7.85
C LEU A 83 -2.61 2.80 6.96
N MET A 84 -3.77 2.14 7.03
CA MET A 84 -5.00 2.62 6.38
C MET A 84 -5.49 3.93 7.01
N THR A 85 -5.46 4.06 8.33
CA THR A 85 -5.76 5.28 9.09
C THR A 85 -4.87 6.45 8.64
N VAL A 86 -3.56 6.23 8.51
CA VAL A 86 -2.60 7.22 7.96
C VAL A 86 -3.03 7.72 6.58
N LEU A 87 -3.34 6.79 5.67
CA LEU A 87 -3.63 7.12 4.27
C LEU A 87 -4.97 7.85 4.07
N GLN A 88 -5.93 7.71 4.99
CA GLN A 88 -7.19 8.45 4.92
C GLN A 88 -6.99 9.96 5.10
N ASN A 89 -6.10 10.39 6.00
CA ASN A 89 -5.75 11.81 6.13
C ASN A 89 -5.10 12.39 4.86
N LYS A 90 -4.37 11.55 4.10
CA LYS A 90 -3.61 11.97 2.91
C LYS A 90 -4.49 12.04 1.64
N GLY A 91 -5.76 12.39 1.81
CA GLY A 91 -6.69 12.79 0.75
C GLY A 91 -7.13 11.66 -0.19
N VAL A 92 -6.39 11.46 -1.28
CA VAL A 92 -6.68 10.39 -2.26
C VAL A 92 -5.59 9.32 -2.32
N ALA A 93 -4.58 9.40 -1.43
CA ALA A 93 -3.53 8.41 -1.29
C ALA A 93 -4.08 6.99 -1.04
N SER A 94 -5.14 6.85 -0.22
CA SER A 94 -5.85 5.58 0.00
C SER A 94 -6.26 4.92 -1.33
N ARG A 95 -6.99 5.67 -2.18
CA ARG A 95 -7.46 5.27 -3.52
C ARG A 95 -6.36 5.19 -4.58
N LYS A 96 -5.11 5.48 -4.22
CA LYS A 96 -3.91 5.37 -5.07
C LYS A 96 -2.95 4.30 -4.59
N THR A 97 -3.21 3.68 -3.45
CA THR A 97 -2.41 2.58 -2.89
C THR A 97 -2.76 1.24 -3.54
N LEU A 98 -1.82 0.31 -3.54
CA LEU A 98 -2.03 -1.12 -3.75
C LEU A 98 -1.43 -1.83 -2.53
N TRP A 99 -2.23 -2.64 -1.85
CA TRP A 99 -1.76 -3.48 -0.76
C TRP A 99 -1.33 -4.85 -1.25
N LEU A 100 -0.22 -5.36 -0.69
CA LEU A 100 0.11 -6.78 -0.72
C LEU A 100 -0.21 -7.39 0.65
N MET A 101 -1.20 -8.28 0.69
CA MET A 101 -1.65 -8.97 1.90
C MET A 101 -1.53 -10.49 1.73
N ASP A 102 -1.40 -11.24 2.83
CA ASP A 102 -1.45 -12.70 2.75
C ASP A 102 -2.84 -13.20 2.33
N VAL A 103 -2.89 -14.26 1.52
CA VAL A 103 -4.13 -14.87 1.03
C VAL A 103 -5.11 -15.27 2.15
N MET A 104 -4.65 -15.53 3.38
CA MET A 104 -5.54 -15.78 4.52
C MET A 104 -6.50 -14.62 4.79
N PHE A 105 -6.08 -13.37 4.55
CA PHE A 105 -6.91 -12.19 4.77
C PHE A 105 -8.08 -12.08 3.78
N ARG A 106 -8.06 -12.81 2.66
CA ARG A 106 -9.15 -12.87 1.68
C ARG A 106 -10.49 -13.32 2.28
N TRP A 107 -10.47 -14.06 3.39
CA TRP A 107 -11.65 -14.58 4.10
C TRP A 107 -12.09 -13.71 5.29
N THR A 108 -11.49 -12.54 5.44
CA THR A 108 -11.77 -11.57 6.51
C THR A 108 -12.36 -10.28 5.91
N PRO A 109 -12.77 -9.27 6.70
CA PRO A 109 -13.22 -7.98 6.16
C PRO A 109 -12.19 -7.29 5.26
N PHE A 110 -10.88 -7.49 5.50
CA PHE A 110 -9.80 -7.06 4.60
C PHE A 110 -9.96 -7.64 3.19
N GLY A 111 -10.44 -8.88 3.08
CA GLY A 111 -10.69 -9.56 1.81
C GLY A 111 -11.79 -8.91 0.99
N ILE A 112 -12.92 -8.58 1.63
CA ILE A 112 -14.05 -7.91 0.95
C ILE A 112 -13.62 -6.53 0.44
N ILE A 113 -12.96 -5.74 1.30
CA ILE A 113 -12.53 -4.38 0.97
C ILE A 113 -11.40 -4.41 -0.06
N GLY A 114 -10.39 -5.25 0.14
CA GLY A 114 -9.25 -5.40 -0.76
C GLY A 114 -9.62 -5.93 -2.14
N ASN A 115 -10.56 -6.87 -2.26
CA ASN A 115 -11.04 -7.33 -3.57
C ASN A 115 -11.75 -6.21 -4.35
N ASN A 116 -12.59 -5.41 -3.68
CA ASN A 116 -13.25 -4.25 -4.30
C ASN A 116 -12.23 -3.16 -4.70
N HIS A 117 -11.24 -2.92 -3.84
CA HIS A 117 -10.15 -1.98 -4.11
C HIS A 117 -9.26 -2.44 -5.28
N GLY A 118 -9.02 -3.75 -5.40
CA GLY A 118 -8.08 -4.36 -6.35
C GLY A 118 -6.71 -4.66 -5.74
N ASP A 119 -6.63 -4.88 -4.44
CA ASP A 119 -5.40 -5.28 -3.74
C ASP A 119 -4.97 -6.70 -4.09
N TYR A 120 -3.68 -7.01 -3.90
CA TYR A 120 -3.12 -8.31 -4.24
C TYR A 120 -2.98 -9.21 -3.00
N PHE A 121 -3.61 -10.38 -3.05
CA PHE A 121 -3.55 -11.40 -2.02
C PHE A 121 -2.54 -12.48 -2.39
N ILE A 122 -1.32 -12.41 -1.84
CA ILE A 122 -0.22 -13.33 -2.16
C ILE A 122 -0.31 -14.64 -1.37
N GLN A 123 -0.15 -15.78 -2.06
CA GLN A 123 -0.06 -17.08 -1.39
C GLN A 123 1.39 -17.39 -0.96
N GLN A 124 1.67 -17.28 0.33
CA GLN A 124 2.98 -17.68 0.88
C GLN A 124 3.23 -19.18 0.74
N GLY A 125 4.46 -19.56 0.38
CA GLY A 125 4.91 -20.96 0.31
C GLY A 125 6.03 -21.15 -0.70
N LYS A 126 6.93 -22.12 -0.46
CA LYS A 126 8.02 -22.45 -1.41
C LYS A 126 7.47 -22.98 -2.74
N ALA A 127 6.45 -23.85 -2.69
CA ALA A 127 5.88 -24.51 -3.86
C ALA A 127 5.07 -23.58 -4.78
N THR A 128 4.54 -22.47 -4.25
CA THR A 128 3.73 -21.49 -5.00
C THR A 128 4.53 -20.28 -5.46
N ARG A 129 5.65 -19.97 -4.80
CA ARG A 129 6.44 -18.74 -4.96
C ARG A 129 6.59 -18.28 -6.41
N ASP A 130 7.10 -19.14 -7.29
CA ASP A 130 7.48 -18.70 -8.64
C ASP A 130 6.23 -18.42 -9.51
N LYS A 131 5.12 -19.16 -9.30
CA LYS A 131 3.80 -18.87 -9.91
C LYS A 131 3.19 -17.58 -9.36
N GLU A 132 3.35 -17.34 -8.06
CA GLU A 132 2.85 -16.13 -7.39
C GLU A 132 3.60 -14.86 -7.83
N LEU A 133 4.91 -14.94 -8.11
CA LEU A 133 5.65 -13.81 -8.66
C LEU A 133 5.19 -13.45 -10.08
N ILE A 134 4.89 -14.43 -10.93
CA ILE A 134 4.31 -14.20 -12.26
C ILE A 134 2.92 -13.54 -12.15
N ARG A 135 2.07 -14.02 -11.23
CA ARG A 135 0.75 -13.45 -10.95
C ARG A 135 0.84 -12.01 -10.41
N LEU A 136 1.75 -11.75 -9.48
CA LEU A 136 2.00 -10.42 -8.94
C LEU A 136 2.42 -9.45 -10.05
N LYS A 137 3.41 -9.81 -10.89
CA LYS A 137 3.84 -8.99 -12.05
C LYS A 137 2.66 -8.66 -12.97
N LYS A 138 1.84 -9.66 -13.32
CA LYS A 138 0.63 -9.45 -14.12
C LYS A 138 -0.36 -8.49 -13.44
N HIS A 139 -0.63 -8.66 -12.14
CA HIS A 139 -1.54 -7.78 -11.39
C HIS A 139 -1.02 -6.34 -11.28
N LEU A 140 0.30 -6.13 -11.22
CA LEU A 140 0.89 -4.80 -11.30
C LEU A 140 0.59 -4.14 -12.66
N HIS A 141 0.67 -4.86 -13.78
CA HIS A 141 0.19 -4.32 -15.07
C HIS A 141 -1.31 -4.06 -15.08
N ASP A 142 -2.13 -5.09 -14.82
CA ASP A 142 -3.59 -5.04 -14.97
C ASP A 142 -4.31 -4.12 -13.96
N VAL A 143 -3.66 -3.77 -12.83
CA VAL A 143 -4.29 -3.01 -11.74
C VAL A 143 -3.44 -1.84 -11.27
N PHE A 144 -2.13 -2.01 -11.04
CA PHE A 144 -1.32 -0.89 -10.59
C PHE A 144 -1.19 0.18 -11.68
N TRP A 145 -0.82 -0.21 -12.89
CA TRP A 145 -0.70 0.71 -14.01
C TRP A 145 -2.07 1.17 -14.54
N ASP A 146 -2.99 0.25 -14.84
CA ASP A 146 -4.27 0.60 -15.49
C ASP A 146 -5.25 1.40 -14.62
N ARG A 147 -5.21 1.25 -13.28
CA ARG A 147 -6.01 2.10 -12.37
C ARG A 147 -5.28 3.38 -11.93
N ASP A 148 -4.10 3.64 -12.49
CA ASP A 148 -3.19 4.71 -12.07
C ASP A 148 -2.99 4.68 -10.54
N ARG A 149 -2.60 3.51 -10.02
CA ARG A 149 -2.05 3.38 -8.67
C ARG A 149 -0.66 4.02 -8.66
N ARG A 150 -0.29 4.49 -7.49
CA ARG A 150 0.94 5.25 -7.25
C ARG A 150 1.75 4.67 -6.12
N TRP A 151 1.11 4.14 -5.09
CA TRP A 151 1.78 3.62 -3.91
C TRP A 151 1.64 2.11 -3.85
N VAL A 152 2.72 1.39 -3.53
CA VAL A 152 2.68 -0.02 -3.13
C VAL A 152 3.15 -0.09 -1.68
N ILE A 153 2.31 -0.65 -0.80
CA ILE A 153 2.66 -0.89 0.60
C ILE A 153 2.91 -2.39 0.80
N LEU A 154 4.06 -2.71 1.39
CA LEU A 154 4.41 -4.07 1.78
C LEU A 154 5.25 -4.10 3.06
N PHE A 155 5.38 -5.30 3.61
CA PHE A 155 6.23 -5.62 4.73
C PHE A 155 7.45 -6.45 4.25
N PRO A 156 8.69 -5.93 4.31
CA PRO A 156 9.88 -6.60 3.74
C PRO A 156 10.22 -7.94 4.41
N GLU A 157 9.74 -8.14 5.65
CA GLU A 157 9.85 -9.37 6.43
C GLU A 157 9.18 -10.61 5.79
N GLY A 158 8.08 -10.40 5.06
CA GLY A 158 7.17 -11.50 4.67
C GLY A 158 6.62 -12.28 5.88
N GLY A 159 6.07 -11.56 6.86
CA GLY A 159 5.56 -12.07 8.15
C GLY A 159 5.99 -11.19 9.32
N PHE A 160 5.62 -11.52 10.57
CA PHE A 160 5.98 -10.67 11.71
C PHE A 160 7.50 -10.63 11.98
N TYR A 161 7.99 -9.43 12.29
CA TYR A 161 9.39 -9.05 12.51
C TYR A 161 10.11 -9.96 13.50
N TYR A 162 9.50 -10.23 14.67
CA TYR A 162 10.08 -11.08 15.70
C TYR A 162 10.35 -12.53 15.22
N LYS A 163 9.62 -13.02 14.21
CA LYS A 163 9.83 -14.34 13.59
C LYS A 163 10.90 -14.35 12.49
N ARG A 164 11.49 -13.19 12.17
CA ARG A 164 12.35 -12.96 11.00
C ARG A 164 13.69 -12.32 11.34
N VAL A 165 13.74 -11.47 12.37
CA VAL A 165 14.92 -10.68 12.77
C VAL A 165 16.19 -11.52 12.85
N GLU A 166 16.24 -12.58 13.66
CA GLU A 166 17.43 -13.42 13.86
C GLU A 166 17.97 -14.00 12.54
N SER A 167 17.06 -14.53 11.70
CA SER A 167 17.42 -15.08 10.38
C SER A 167 17.94 -13.99 9.43
N SER A 168 17.38 -12.78 9.53
CA SER A 168 17.83 -11.61 8.75
C SER A 168 19.21 -11.14 9.19
N GLN A 169 19.49 -11.06 10.49
CA GLN A 169 20.81 -10.65 10.99
C GLN A 169 21.88 -11.68 10.66
N SER A 170 21.56 -12.97 10.77
CA SER A 170 22.47 -14.06 10.41
C SER A 170 22.84 -14.00 8.92
N TYR A 171 21.85 -13.75 8.05
CA TYR A 171 22.08 -13.51 6.63
C TYR A 171 22.88 -12.22 6.38
N GLY A 172 22.54 -11.12 7.05
CA GLY A 172 23.24 -9.84 6.91
C GLY A 172 24.72 -9.96 7.26
N LYS A 173 25.04 -10.49 8.45
CA LYS A 173 26.40 -10.74 8.91
C LYS A 173 27.20 -11.64 7.95
N LYS A 174 26.57 -12.68 7.38
CA LYS A 174 27.22 -13.60 6.44
C LYS A 174 27.61 -12.93 5.11
N ASN A 175 26.86 -11.93 4.67
CA ASN A 175 27.03 -11.29 3.36
C ASN A 175 27.56 -9.84 3.45
N GLY A 176 27.95 -9.37 4.64
CA GLY A 176 28.47 -8.01 4.83
C GLY A 176 27.43 -6.89 4.75
N PHE A 177 26.14 -7.20 4.89
CA PHE A 177 25.07 -6.19 4.87
C PHE A 177 24.91 -5.48 6.23
N PRO A 178 24.35 -4.25 6.26
CA PRO A 178 24.11 -3.52 7.50
C PRO A 178 23.24 -4.27 8.51
N HIS A 179 23.50 -4.04 9.79
CA HIS A 179 22.69 -4.54 10.90
C HIS A 179 21.47 -3.64 11.12
N LEU A 180 20.27 -4.14 10.85
CA LEU A 180 19.02 -3.35 10.88
C LEU A 180 18.23 -3.66 12.16
N LEU A 181 18.07 -2.69 13.07
CA LEU A 181 17.49 -2.94 14.42
C LEU A 181 15.95 -2.96 14.46
N TYR A 182 15.27 -2.34 13.50
CA TYR A 182 13.81 -2.12 13.54
C TYR A 182 13.06 -2.73 12.34
N THR A 183 13.79 -3.29 11.37
CA THR A 183 13.27 -3.92 10.14
C THR A 183 14.23 -5.01 9.68
N THR A 184 13.79 -5.88 8.78
CA THR A 184 14.63 -6.91 8.16
C THR A 184 15.15 -6.49 6.80
N LEU A 185 16.19 -7.19 6.31
CA LEU A 185 16.63 -7.06 4.93
C LEU A 185 15.51 -7.54 3.99
N PRO A 186 15.13 -6.76 2.95
CA PRO A 186 14.01 -7.11 2.08
C PRO A 186 14.13 -8.48 1.44
N ARG A 187 13.10 -9.31 1.60
CA ARG A 187 13.05 -10.61 0.91
C ARG A 187 12.84 -10.39 -0.60
N MET A 188 13.85 -10.76 -1.38
CA MET A 188 13.98 -10.57 -2.84
C MET A 188 12.85 -11.14 -3.72
N GLY A 189 11.78 -11.72 -3.18
CA GLY A 189 10.63 -12.20 -3.97
C GLY A 189 9.76 -11.05 -4.45
N ALA A 190 8.75 -10.70 -3.67
CA ALA A 190 7.79 -9.66 -4.04
C ALA A 190 8.45 -8.27 -4.23
N VAL A 191 9.42 -7.92 -3.38
CA VAL A 191 10.10 -6.61 -3.43
C VAL A 191 10.85 -6.41 -4.75
N LYS A 192 11.61 -7.43 -5.21
CA LYS A 192 12.32 -7.38 -6.50
C LYS A 192 11.33 -7.29 -7.66
N ALA A 193 10.26 -8.10 -7.64
CA ALA A 193 9.23 -8.07 -8.67
C ALA A 193 8.56 -6.69 -8.78
N ILE A 194 8.26 -6.04 -7.65
CA ILE A 194 7.69 -4.68 -7.66
C ILE A 194 8.70 -3.66 -8.18
N LEU A 195 9.97 -3.72 -7.74
CA LEU A 195 11.02 -2.83 -8.24
C LEU A 195 11.27 -3.00 -9.75
N GLU A 196 11.14 -4.22 -10.29
CA GLU A 196 11.25 -4.49 -11.73
C GLU A 196 10.06 -3.91 -12.54
N GLU A 197 8.81 -4.03 -12.07
CA GLU A 197 7.63 -3.58 -12.83
C GLU A 197 7.22 -2.12 -12.60
N VAL A 198 7.56 -1.56 -11.43
CA VAL A 198 7.10 -0.25 -10.92
C VAL A 198 8.25 0.74 -10.68
N GLY A 199 9.50 0.25 -10.58
CA GLY A 199 10.67 1.11 -10.38
C GLY A 199 10.95 2.05 -11.56
N PRO A 200 11.85 3.04 -11.38
CA PRO A 200 12.22 3.98 -12.43
C PRO A 200 12.76 3.23 -13.66
N ARG A 201 12.13 3.44 -14.80
CA ARG A 201 12.60 2.90 -16.08
C ARG A 201 13.72 3.79 -16.59
N VAL A 202 14.87 3.20 -16.87
CA VAL A 202 15.94 3.91 -17.58
C VAL A 202 15.41 4.21 -18.98
N SER A 203 15.35 5.49 -19.33
CA SER A 203 14.67 5.98 -20.53
C SER A 203 15.30 5.43 -21.81
N GLN A 204 14.56 4.54 -22.47
CA GLN A 204 14.46 4.55 -23.92
C GLN A 204 12.99 4.86 -24.24
N ASP A 205 12.81 6.07 -24.75
CA ASP A 205 11.62 6.66 -25.35
C ASP A 205 10.38 6.86 -24.44
N ASP A 206 10.10 8.15 -24.23
CA ASP A 206 8.81 8.78 -23.96
C ASP A 206 7.83 8.14 -22.94
N ASP A 207 7.75 8.78 -21.77
CA ASP A 207 6.59 8.72 -20.86
C ASP A 207 5.40 9.51 -21.47
N GLU A 208 4.97 9.10 -22.67
CA GLU A 208 3.68 9.48 -23.26
C GLU A 208 2.59 9.19 -22.22
N PRO A 209 1.84 10.21 -21.73
CA PRO A 209 0.86 9.99 -20.68
C PRO A 209 -0.22 9.03 -21.16
N ARG A 210 -0.17 7.76 -20.69
CA ARG A 210 -1.15 6.73 -21.06
C ARG A 210 -2.55 7.29 -20.97
N GLU A 211 -3.16 7.56 -22.13
CA GLU A 211 -4.47 8.19 -22.18
C GLU A 211 -5.44 7.32 -21.39
N ARG A 212 -5.99 7.90 -20.31
CA ARG A 212 -6.95 7.23 -19.46
C ARG A 212 -8.09 6.77 -20.37
N SER A 213 -8.36 5.45 -20.44
CA SER A 213 -9.36 4.90 -21.37
C SER A 213 -10.77 5.40 -21.00
N ASN A 214 -11.09 6.60 -21.50
CA ASN A 214 -12.33 7.31 -21.28
C ASN A 214 -13.50 6.61 -21.99
N SER A 215 -13.22 5.59 -22.81
CA SER A 215 -14.18 4.74 -23.53
C SER A 215 -15.39 4.34 -22.67
N LYS A 216 -15.19 3.71 -21.51
CA LYS A 216 -16.28 3.32 -20.60
C LYS A 216 -17.00 4.51 -19.97
N LEU A 217 -16.27 5.57 -19.59
CA LEU A 217 -16.88 6.75 -18.95
C LEU A 217 -17.71 7.58 -19.95
N LYS A 218 -17.26 7.65 -21.20
CA LYS A 218 -17.93 8.27 -22.34
C LYS A 218 -19.17 7.45 -22.73
N LEU A 219 -19.03 6.14 -22.92
CA LEU A 219 -20.16 5.23 -23.18
C LEU A 219 -21.26 5.34 -22.10
N LEU A 220 -20.89 5.45 -20.83
CA LEU A 220 -21.85 5.66 -19.73
C LEU A 220 -22.54 7.03 -19.82
N LYS A 221 -21.80 8.11 -20.08
CA LYS A 221 -22.38 9.46 -20.28
C LYS A 221 -23.33 9.50 -21.47
N ASP A 222 -22.92 8.94 -22.60
CA ASP A 222 -23.69 8.92 -23.86
C ASP A 222 -24.97 8.09 -23.68
N THR A 223 -24.88 6.94 -23.00
CA THR A 223 -26.05 6.11 -22.65
C THR A 223 -27.03 6.84 -21.73
N VAL A 224 -26.53 7.54 -20.70
CA VAL A 224 -27.37 8.33 -19.77
C VAL A 224 -28.00 9.53 -20.48
N GLY A 225 -27.29 10.18 -21.41
CA GLY A 225 -27.81 11.24 -22.28
C GLY A 225 -28.98 10.76 -23.13
N ALA A 226 -28.78 9.67 -23.89
CA ALA A 226 -29.81 9.08 -24.74
C ALA A 226 -31.05 8.60 -23.95
N ILE A 227 -30.90 8.16 -22.70
CA ILE A 227 -32.02 7.83 -21.81
C ILE A 227 -32.78 9.10 -21.38
N ARG A 228 -32.08 10.22 -21.13
CA ARG A 228 -32.69 11.51 -20.78
C ARG A 228 -33.52 12.07 -21.93
N GLU A 229 -32.98 12.06 -23.15
CA GLU A 229 -33.69 12.52 -24.36
C GLU A 229 -34.94 11.69 -24.63
N LYS A 230 -34.83 10.35 -24.57
CA LYS A 230 -35.99 9.45 -24.74
C LYS A 230 -37.08 9.60 -23.67
N LYS A 231 -36.76 10.15 -22.49
CA LYS A 231 -37.76 10.51 -21.47
C LYS A 231 -38.46 11.84 -21.78
N TYR A 232 -37.76 12.82 -22.35
CA TYR A 232 -38.37 14.10 -22.76
C TYR A 232 -39.35 13.93 -23.93
N VAL A 233 -39.00 13.11 -24.93
CA VAL A 233 -39.85 12.85 -26.11
C VAL A 233 -41.14 12.05 -25.80
N LYS A 234 -41.24 11.44 -24.60
CA LYS A 234 -42.44 10.71 -24.14
C LYS A 234 -43.28 11.46 -23.09
N GLY A 235 -42.97 12.73 -22.83
CA GLY A 235 -43.64 13.54 -21.80
C GLY A 235 -44.21 14.87 -22.32
N GLY A 236 -44.33 15.02 -23.65
CA GLY A 236 -45.00 16.14 -24.32
C GLY A 236 -46.13 15.63 -25.21
#